data_AF-A0AAV2JF95-F1
#
_entry.id   AF-A0AAV2JF95-F1
#
_cell.length_a   1.000
_cell.length_b   1.000
_cell.length_c   1.000
_cell.angle_alpha   90.00
_cell.angle_beta   90.00
_cell.angle_gamma   90.00
#
_symmetry.space_group_name_H-M   'P 1'
#
loop_
_entity.id
_entity.type
_entity.pdbx_description
1 polymer ?
#
loop_
_entity_poly.entity_id
_entity_poly.type
_entity_poly.pdbx_seq_one_letter_code
_entity_poly.pdbx_strand_id
1 'polypeptide(L)'
;MDVAEKEREQVKSVRVPLEISAYAESHRIVELTQELVKGLLIERPEDPLQWLITELERPERQPRVLVLGPPAVGKSTVASRLATELRAIHVTTESLVDNYTDISAQGRVYLDKGQEVPPDLLCALLQQRLKQADCFNR
;
A
#
# COMPACT_ATOMS: atom_id res chain seq x y z
N MET A 1 57.50 -10.11 18.05
CA MET A 1 56.43 -9.49 18.83
C MET A 1 56.72 -8.00 18.74
N ASP A 2 55.99 -7.20 17.98
CA ASP A 2 54.55 -7.07 18.10
C ASP A 2 53.79 -7.15 16.78
N VAL A 3 52.72 -7.95 16.83
CA VAL A 3 51.76 -8.24 15.76
C VAL A 3 50.78 -7.08 15.54
N ALA A 4 51.00 -5.93 16.20
CA ALA A 4 50.05 -4.82 16.26
C ALA A 4 50.10 -3.85 15.07
N GLU A 5 51.00 -4.05 14.10
CA GLU A 5 51.25 -3.07 13.03
C GLU A 5 50.62 -3.43 11.67
N LYS A 6 49.85 -4.53 11.58
CA LYS A 6 49.34 -5.04 10.30
C LYS A 6 47.83 -4.93 10.07
N GLU A 7 47.04 -4.46 11.03
CA GLU A 7 45.57 -4.41 10.93
C GLU A 7 45.00 -2.98 10.90
N ARG A 8 45.75 -2.03 10.35
CA ARG A 8 45.14 -0.80 9.81
C ARG A 8 45.03 -0.96 8.31
N GLU A 9 44.36 -2.03 7.90
CA GLU A 9 43.86 -2.16 6.55
C GLU A 9 42.91 -0.99 6.34
N GLN A 10 43.40 -0.02 5.59
CA GLN A 10 42.72 1.21 5.23
C GLN A 10 41.26 0.87 4.98
N VAL A 11 40.36 1.48 5.76
CA VAL A 11 38.97 1.63 5.37
C VAL A 11 39.02 2.47 4.08
N LYS A 12 39.30 1.80 2.96
CA LYS A 12 39.16 2.37 1.63
C LYS A 12 37.70 2.76 1.60
N SER A 13 37.43 4.06 1.72
CA SER A 13 36.10 4.57 1.51
C SER A 13 35.67 4.01 0.17
N VAL A 14 34.72 3.07 0.17
CA VAL A 14 34.21 2.48 -1.05
C VAL A 14 33.46 3.63 -1.73
N ARG A 15 34.18 4.33 -2.62
CA ARG A 15 33.58 5.40 -3.42
C ARG A 15 32.74 4.70 -4.46
N VAL A 16 31.42 4.80 -4.30
CA VAL A 16 30.48 4.34 -5.31
C VAL A 16 30.75 5.17 -6.57
N PRO A 17 31.12 4.54 -7.71
CA PRO A 17 31.25 5.24 -8.97
C PRO A 17 29.96 6.00 -9.32
N LEU A 18 30.09 7.17 -9.96
CA LEU A 18 28.95 8.02 -10.33
C LEU A 18 27.89 7.26 -11.14
N GLU A 19 28.32 6.35 -12.02
CA GLU A 19 27.45 5.50 -12.83
C GLU A 19 26.56 4.58 -11.96
N ILE A 20 27.13 4.00 -10.89
CA ILE A 20 26.39 3.13 -9.97
C ILE A 20 25.38 3.97 -9.16
N SER A 21 25.74 5.18 -8.75
CA SER A 21 24.82 6.10 -8.07
C SER A 21 23.65 6.51 -8.98
N ALA A 22 23.95 6.89 -10.23
CA ALA A 22 22.94 7.28 -11.20
C ALA A 22 21.98 6.13 -11.53
N TYR A 23 22.49 4.90 -11.64
CA TYR A 23 21.64 3.72 -11.80
C TYR A 23 20.76 3.48 -10.58
N ALA A 24 21.33 3.54 -9.37
CA ALA A 24 20.60 3.34 -8.13
C ALA A 24 19.49 4.38 -7.91
N GLU A 25 19.75 5.64 -8.27
CA GLU A 25 18.76 6.73 -8.21
C GLU A 25 17.66 6.55 -9.26
N SER A 26 18.02 6.34 -10.53
CA SER A 26 17.05 6.20 -11.63
C SER A 26 16.10 5.01 -11.47
N HIS A 27 16.53 3.96 -10.77
CA HIS A 27 15.75 2.76 -10.51
C HIS A 27 15.25 2.66 -9.07
N ARG A 28 15.36 3.73 -8.27
CA ARG A 28 14.86 3.79 -6.89
C ARG A 28 15.39 2.68 -5.97
N ILE A 29 16.60 2.19 -6.24
CA ILE A 29 17.20 1.04 -5.55
C ILE A 29 17.45 1.37 -4.08
N VAL A 30 17.89 2.60 -3.78
CA VAL A 30 18.15 3.03 -2.40
C VAL A 30 16.86 3.05 -1.58
N GLU A 31 15.78 3.56 -2.16
CA GLU A 31 14.47 3.60 -1.49
C GLU A 31 13.93 2.18 -1.26
N LEU A 32 14.00 1.33 -2.29
CA LEU A 32 13.58 -0.06 -2.19
C LEU A 32 14.35 -0.82 -1.11
N THR A 33 15.68 -0.71 -1.11
CA THR A 33 16.53 -1.37 -0.11
C THR A 33 16.25 -0.87 1.31
N GLN A 34 16.02 0.44 1.50
CA GLN A 34 15.63 0.99 2.79
C GLN A 34 14.29 0.42 3.28
N GLU A 35 13.28 0.33 2.41
CA GLU A 35 11.97 -0.22 2.78
C GLU A 35 12.03 -1.72 3.10
N LEU A 36 12.80 -2.48 2.34
CA LEU A 36 13.02 -3.91 2.60
C LEU A 36 13.75 -4.14 3.92
N VAL A 37 14.81 -3.38 4.20
CA VAL A 37 15.57 -3.48 5.46
C VAL A 37 14.70 -3.09 6.66
N LYS A 38 13.91 -2.00 6.56
CA LYS A 38 12.94 -1.64 7.60
C LYS A 38 11.94 -2.76 7.86
N GLY A 39 11.38 -3.35 6.81
CA GLY A 39 10.44 -4.46 6.92
C GLY A 39 11.03 -5.67 7.63
N LEU A 40 12.26 -6.07 7.28
CA LEU A 40 12.96 -7.15 7.98
C LEU A 40 13.18 -6.87 9.47
N LEU A 41 13.53 -5.63 9.83
CA LEU A 41 13.77 -5.25 11.23
C LEU A 41 12.49 -5.24 12.08
N ILE A 42 11.36 -4.89 11.46
CA ILE A 42 10.03 -4.85 12.09
C ILE A 42 9.44 -6.26 12.22
N GLU A 43 9.32 -6.98 11.10
CA GLU A 43 8.61 -8.26 11.03
C GLU A 43 9.44 -9.43 11.58
N ARG A 44 10.78 -9.35 11.50
CA ARG A 44 11.73 -10.37 11.96
C ARG A 44 11.33 -11.80 11.54
N PRO A 45 11.15 -12.05 10.23
CA PRO A 45 10.76 -13.37 9.74
C PRO A 45 11.81 -14.43 10.05
N GLU A 46 11.38 -15.69 10.25
CA GLU A 46 12.27 -16.83 10.45
C GLU A 46 13.18 -17.10 9.25
N ASP A 47 12.67 -16.85 8.03
CA ASP A 47 13.42 -16.89 6.77
C ASP A 47 13.42 -15.50 6.10
N PRO A 48 14.47 -14.68 6.33
CA PRO A 48 14.59 -13.35 5.75
C PRO A 48 14.68 -13.34 4.22
N LEU A 49 15.30 -14.35 3.60
CA LEU A 49 15.48 -14.38 2.15
C LEU A 49 14.15 -14.67 1.45
N GLN A 50 13.41 -15.65 1.97
CA GLN A 50 12.08 -15.95 1.44
C GLN A 50 11.11 -14.78 1.62
N TRP A 51 11.20 -14.06 2.75
CA TRP A 51 10.42 -12.84 2.97
C TRP A 51 10.75 -11.75 1.96
N LEU A 52 12.04 -11.51 1.68
CA LEU A 52 12.47 -10.52 0.68
C LEU A 52 11.98 -10.86 -0.73
N ILE A 53 12.09 -12.13 -1.14
CA ILE A 53 11.58 -12.60 -2.44
C ILE A 53 10.08 -12.33 -2.53
N THR A 54 9.34 -12.74 -1.49
CA THR A 54 7.89 -12.52 -1.43
C THR A 54 7.54 -11.04 -1.48
N GLU A 55 8.28 -10.17 -0.79
CA GLU A 55 8.04 -8.73 -0.79
C GLU A 55 8.35 -8.08 -2.14
N LEU A 56 9.40 -8.54 -2.84
CA LEU A 56 9.76 -8.09 -4.19
C LEU A 56 8.77 -8.57 -5.26
N GLU A 57 8.16 -9.74 -5.06
CA GLU A 57 7.13 -10.29 -5.95
C GLU A 57 5.76 -9.60 -5.75
N ARG A 58 5.60 -8.80 -4.70
CA ARG A 58 4.35 -8.04 -4.52
C ARG A 58 4.20 -7.05 -5.68
N PRO A 59 3.06 -7.04 -6.37
CA PRO A 59 2.77 -5.98 -7.34
C PRO A 59 2.90 -4.64 -6.63
N GLU A 60 3.38 -3.61 -7.35
CA GLU A 60 3.60 -2.26 -6.81
C GLU A 60 2.49 -1.92 -5.82
N ARG A 61 2.87 -1.53 -4.58
CA ARG A 61 1.90 -1.26 -3.52
C ARG A 61 0.92 -0.19 -4.00
N GLN A 62 -0.23 -0.63 -4.50
CA GLN A 62 -1.28 0.29 -4.92
C GLN A 62 -1.75 1.02 -3.66
N PRO A 63 -1.62 2.35 -3.61
CA PRO A 63 -1.92 3.11 -2.40
C PRO A 63 -3.40 2.97 -2.07
N ARG A 64 -3.68 2.48 -0.85
CA ARG A 64 -5.04 2.46 -0.29
C ARG A 64 -5.26 3.74 0.48
N VAL A 65 -6.14 4.60 -0.02
CA VAL A 65 -6.39 5.93 0.55
C VAL A 65 -7.76 5.96 1.22
N LEU A 66 -7.80 6.43 2.46
CA LEU A 66 -9.03 6.71 3.20
C LEU A 66 -9.12 8.22 3.46
N VAL A 67 -10.18 8.87 2.95
CA VAL A 67 -10.41 10.30 3.12
C VAL A 67 -11.38 10.55 4.27
N LEU A 68 -10.90 11.22 5.33
CA LEU A 68 -11.66 11.48 6.57
C LEU A 68 -11.89 12.97 6.79
N GLY A 69 -12.97 13.33 7.47
CA GLY A 69 -13.29 14.72 7.83
C GLY A 69 -14.78 14.98 8.09
N PRO A 70 -15.14 16.18 8.57
CA PRO A 70 -16.53 16.56 8.89
C PRO A 70 -17.43 16.57 7.65
N PRO A 71 -18.75 16.38 7.78
CA PRO A 71 -19.69 16.45 6.65
C PRO A 71 -19.58 17.80 5.92
N ALA A 72 -19.84 17.80 4.60
CA ALA A 72 -19.78 18.98 3.73
C ALA A 72 -18.40 19.68 3.54
N VAL A 73 -17.28 19.14 4.03
CA VAL A 73 -15.92 19.70 3.78
C VAL A 73 -15.35 19.39 2.37
N GLY A 74 -16.12 18.72 1.51
CA GLY A 74 -15.67 18.38 0.15
C GLY A 74 -14.85 17.08 0.04
N LYS A 75 -14.93 16.18 1.02
CA LYS A 75 -14.24 14.87 1.00
C LYS A 75 -14.46 14.08 -0.29
N SER A 76 -15.71 14.00 -0.74
CA SER A 76 -16.07 13.26 -1.95
C SER A 76 -15.42 13.86 -3.20
N THR A 77 -15.28 15.19 -3.25
CA THR A 77 -14.59 15.90 -4.34
C THR A 77 -13.11 15.57 -4.34
N VAL A 78 -12.46 15.57 -3.17
CA VAL A 78 -11.03 15.21 -3.05
C VAL A 78 -10.81 13.74 -3.38
N ALA A 79 -11.64 12.84 -2.84
CA ALA A 79 -11.56 11.40 -3.10
C ALA A 79 -11.72 11.07 -4.60
N SER A 80 -12.66 11.72 -5.28
CA SER A 80 -12.86 11.55 -6.74
C SER A 80 -11.66 12.03 -7.56
N ARG A 81 -11.04 13.16 -7.18
CA ARG A 81 -9.82 13.65 -7.85
C ARG A 81 -8.64 12.71 -7.63
N LEU A 82 -8.41 12.30 -6.39
CA LEU A 82 -7.35 11.34 -6.04
C LEU A 82 -7.52 10.01 -6.77
N ALA A 83 -8.76 9.49 -6.86
CA ALA A 83 -9.03 8.27 -7.61
C ALA A 83 -8.66 8.40 -9.09
N THR A 84 -8.88 9.58 -9.69
CA THR A 84 -8.52 9.84 -11.09
C THR A 84 -7.00 9.92 -11.27
N GLU A 85 -6.30 10.67 -10.40
CA GLU A 85 -4.85 10.88 -10.48
C GLU A 85 -4.07 9.60 -10.19
N LEU A 86 -4.44 8.86 -9.15
CA LEU A 86 -3.83 7.59 -8.77
C LEU A 86 -4.28 6.43 -9.65
N ARG A 87 -5.23 6.67 -10.57
CA ARG A 87 -5.91 5.63 -11.35
C ARG A 87 -6.38 4.51 -10.40
N ALA A 88 -7.02 4.90 -9.31
CA ALA A 88 -7.54 4.00 -8.28
C ALA A 88 -9.06 3.86 -8.41
N ILE A 89 -9.59 2.76 -7.89
CA ILE A 89 -11.04 2.54 -7.80
C ILE A 89 -11.61 3.38 -6.67
N HIS A 90 -12.58 4.25 -6.98
CA HIS A 90 -13.29 5.05 -5.97
C HIS A 90 -14.43 4.23 -5.36
N VAL A 91 -14.35 3.96 -4.06
CA VAL A 91 -15.37 3.22 -3.32
C VAL A 91 -16.15 4.17 -2.42
N THR A 92 -17.48 4.19 -2.57
CA THR A 92 -18.41 4.99 -1.74
C THR A 92 -19.53 4.09 -1.23
N THR A 93 -20.27 4.55 -0.22
CA THR A 93 -21.42 3.81 0.33
C THR A 93 -22.44 3.42 -0.73
N GLU A 94 -22.64 4.29 -1.73
CA GLU A 94 -23.53 4.05 -2.86
C GLU A 94 -22.96 2.97 -3.79
N SER A 95 -21.67 3.04 -4.13
CA SER A 95 -21.07 2.03 -5.03
C SER A 95 -20.96 0.65 -4.40
N LEU A 96 -21.04 0.55 -3.08
CA LEU A 96 -21.09 -0.73 -2.36
C LEU A 96 -22.43 -1.46 -2.52
N VAL A 97 -23.54 -0.72 -2.67
CA VAL A 97 -24.89 -1.30 -2.80
C VAL A 97 -25.33 -1.52 -4.25
N ASP A 98 -24.56 -1.04 -5.22
CA ASP A 98 -24.84 -1.21 -6.65
C ASP A 98 -24.64 -2.65 -7.15
N ASN A 99 -23.95 -3.50 -6.39
CA ASN A 99 -23.84 -4.92 -6.69
C ASN A 99 -25.19 -5.62 -6.44
N TYR A 100 -25.56 -6.63 -7.23
CA TYR A 100 -26.81 -7.40 -7.05
C TYR A 100 -26.59 -8.65 -6.20
N THR A 101 -26.28 -8.48 -4.92
CA THR A 101 -26.10 -9.56 -3.94
C THR A 101 -27.05 -9.40 -2.76
N ASP A 102 -27.28 -10.47 -2.00
CA ASP A 102 -28.21 -10.43 -0.86
C ASP A 102 -27.79 -9.38 0.19
N ILE A 103 -26.48 -9.20 0.38
CA ILE A 103 -25.91 -8.24 1.34
C ILE A 103 -26.10 -6.79 0.85
N SER A 104 -25.90 -6.54 -0.44
CA SER A 104 -26.12 -5.20 -1.03
C SER A 104 -27.59 -4.83 -1.12
N ALA A 105 -28.49 -5.81 -1.30
CA ALA A 105 -29.93 -5.59 -1.19
C ALA A 105 -30.31 -5.12 0.23
N GLN A 106 -29.75 -5.73 1.28
CA GLN A 106 -29.95 -5.27 2.66
C GLN A 106 -29.43 -3.84 2.85
N GLY A 107 -28.23 -3.53 2.36
CA GLY A 107 -27.66 -2.17 2.42
C GLY A 107 -28.55 -1.14 1.72
N ARG A 108 -29.12 -1.49 0.57
CA ARG A 108 -29.99 -0.61 -0.21
C ARG A 108 -31.28 -0.25 0.52
N VAL A 109 -31.84 -1.17 1.31
CA VAL A 109 -33.01 -0.89 2.17
C VAL A 109 -32.75 0.24 3.16
N TYR A 110 -31.53 0.35 3.71
CA TYR A 110 -31.17 1.44 4.62
C TYR A 110 -31.03 2.77 3.87
N LEU A 111 -30.32 2.75 2.74
CA LEU A 111 -30.10 3.95 1.93
C LEU A 111 -31.41 4.52 1.37
N ASP A 112 -32.31 3.67 0.88
CA ASP A 112 -33.63 4.08 0.35
C ASP A 112 -34.51 4.70 1.46
N LYS A 113 -34.29 4.31 2.72
CA LYS A 113 -34.96 4.88 3.90
C LYS A 113 -34.27 6.14 4.44
N GLY A 114 -33.16 6.59 3.83
CA GLY A 114 -32.34 7.68 4.34
C GLY A 114 -31.65 7.36 5.68
N GLN A 115 -31.49 6.07 6.00
CA GLN A 115 -30.83 5.59 7.20
C GLN A 115 -29.37 5.24 6.93
N GLU A 116 -28.53 5.40 7.94
CA GLU A 116 -27.14 4.95 7.87
C GLU A 116 -27.06 3.41 7.88
N VAL A 117 -26.18 2.88 7.04
CA VAL A 117 -25.92 1.44 6.98
C VAL A 117 -25.20 1.00 8.26
N PRO A 118 -25.64 -0.07 8.95
CA PRO A 118 -24.96 -0.57 10.14
C PRO A 118 -23.48 -0.89 9.88
N PRO A 119 -22.57 -0.63 10.84
CA PRO A 119 -21.12 -0.83 10.64
C PRO A 119 -20.74 -2.24 10.21
N ASP A 120 -21.35 -3.27 10.80
CA ASP A 120 -21.07 -4.67 10.46
C ASP A 120 -21.43 -5.00 9.00
N LEU A 121 -22.57 -4.46 8.55
CA LEU A 121 -23.04 -4.61 7.18
C LEU A 121 -22.13 -3.85 6.20
N LEU A 122 -21.71 -2.63 6.57
CA LEU A 122 -20.77 -1.84 5.78
C LEU A 122 -19.42 -2.55 5.62
N CYS A 123 -18.89 -3.13 6.71
CA CYS A 123 -17.67 -3.94 6.68
C CYS A 123 -17.79 -5.14 5.75
N ALA A 124 -18.92 -5.87 5.79
CA ALA A 124 -19.16 -7.00 4.91
C ALA A 124 -19.20 -6.57 3.43
N LEU A 125 -19.89 -5.46 3.12
CA LEU A 125 -19.94 -4.88 1.78
C LEU A 125 -18.57 -4.45 1.27
N LEU A 126 -17.78 -3.78 2.12
CA LEU A 126 -16.41 -3.37 1.80
C LEU A 126 -15.51 -4.57 1.50
N GLN A 127 -15.55 -5.62 2.34
CA GLN A 127 -14.77 -6.84 2.11
C GLN A 127 -15.14 -7.51 0.78
N GLN A 128 -16.41 -7.53 0.43
CA GLN A 128 -16.88 -8.07 -0.85
C GLN A 128 -16.38 -7.23 -2.02
N ARG A 129 -16.46 -5.90 -1.93
CA ARG A 129 -16.01 -4.98 -2.98
C ARG A 129 -14.51 -5.09 -3.21
N LEU A 130 -13.72 -5.16 -2.13
CA LEU A 130 -12.28 -5.30 -2.20
C LEU A 130 -11.83 -6.62 -2.82
N LYS A 131 -12.66 -7.68 -2.75
CA LYS A 131 -12.42 -9.01 -3.38
C LYS A 131 -12.59 -9.03 -4.90
N GLN A 132 -13.12 -7.98 -5.51
CA GLN A 132 -13.34 -7.95 -6.96
C GLN A 132 -12.02 -7.75 -7.72
N ALA A 133 -11.95 -8.34 -8.92
CA ALA A 133 -10.71 -8.37 -9.71
C ALA A 133 -10.19 -6.98 -10.10
N ASP A 134 -11.08 -6.00 -10.23
CA ASP A 134 -10.73 -4.60 -10.52
C ASP A 134 -10.02 -3.89 -9.34
N CYS A 135 -10.18 -4.40 -8.12
CA CYS A 135 -9.45 -3.97 -6.92
C CYS A 135 -8.12 -4.70 -6.70
N PHE A 136 -7.84 -5.78 -7.46
CA PHE A 136 -6.64 -6.61 -7.31
C PHE A 136 -5.68 -6.50 -8.50
N ASN A 137 -6.19 -6.40 -9.73
CA ASN A 137 -5.38 -6.36 -10.94
C ASN A 137 -5.30 -4.94 -11.51
N ARG A 138 -4.18 -4.27 -11.27
CA ARG A 138 -3.61 -3.27 -12.17
C ARG A 138 -2.10 -3.40 -12.20
#